data_AF-A0A6L0XQB2-F1
#
_entry.id   AF-A0A6L0XQB2-F1
#
_cell.length_a   1.000
_cell.length_b   1.000
_cell.length_c   1.000
_cell.angle_alpha   90.00
_cell.angle_beta   90.00
_cell.angle_gamma   90.00
#
_symmetry.space_group_name_H-M   'P 1'
#
loop_
_entity.id
_entity.type
_entity.pdbx_description
1 polymer ?
#
loop_
_entity_poly.entity_id
_entity_poly.type
_entity_poly.pdbx_seq_one_letter_code
_entity_poly.pdbx_strand_id
1 'polypeptide(L)'
;MTGAAASAAPAARARTTASLTSPFICLRRFFWNPFASGTRGSVSATRDSVQRLNAEQDASIAEKAHRDADLENEQLLGACLDLLDMCSGNAAGSAPSSALDELARDRIWELVDVLLHDHHRAPAEQFDLVYTALCMPAAQDHRQVQRSLLLVLRSVVPETLYRVFESVDLFVVRDDEQSLHQRDALMKFAHAQLGDLHVPDGLAEEEVLSVYVDDIKTAFPVLATCPAWQVVERDATTIALKSKLFALLGRLCAEFDQEKTGKVKLADLRSTAERVLGTDQASRLLEGAQVDKDGKIAYAQLVALLSRPPPKKRAPAEVT
;
A
#
# COMPACT_ATOMS: atom_id res chain seq x y z
N MET A 1 -25.13 61.98 36.06
CA MET A 1 -23.92 61.72 35.25
C MET A 1 -23.08 60.70 35.97
N THR A 2 -22.85 59.58 35.30
CA THR A 2 -22.08 58.38 35.68
C THR A 2 -20.64 58.72 36.09
N GLY A 3 -20.00 58.12 37.10
CA GLY A 3 -20.18 56.82 37.73
C GLY A 3 -18.97 55.94 37.40
N ALA A 4 -18.01 55.88 38.33
CA ALA A 4 -16.66 55.34 38.14
C ALA A 4 -16.55 53.81 38.30
N ALA A 5 -15.60 53.26 37.54
CA ALA A 5 -14.72 52.09 37.75
C ALA A 5 -15.28 50.81 38.40
N ALA A 6 -15.24 49.72 37.64
CA ALA A 6 -14.89 48.39 38.14
C ALA A 6 -14.17 47.59 37.04
N SER A 7 -13.00 47.07 37.43
CA SER A 7 -12.19 46.07 36.72
C SER A 7 -12.97 44.77 36.51
N ALA A 8 -12.93 44.20 35.31
CA ALA A 8 -13.23 42.79 35.08
C ALA A 8 -12.45 42.26 33.87
N ALA A 9 -11.60 41.28 34.15
CA ALA A 9 -10.80 40.52 33.20
C ALA A 9 -11.64 39.90 32.06
N PRO A 10 -11.10 39.73 30.85
CA PRO A 10 -11.78 38.94 29.84
C PRO A 10 -11.79 37.48 30.30
N ALA A 11 -13.00 36.95 30.44
CA ALA A 11 -13.27 35.57 30.81
C ALA A 11 -12.43 34.60 29.98
N ALA A 12 -11.64 33.79 30.68
CA ALA A 12 -11.03 32.58 30.14
C ALA A 12 -12.14 31.69 29.59
N ARG A 13 -12.39 31.75 28.27
CA ARG A 13 -13.04 30.65 27.57
C ARG A 13 -12.07 29.50 27.60
N ALA A 14 -12.28 28.57 28.53
CA ALA A 14 -11.76 27.23 28.47
C ALA A 14 -12.11 26.67 27.09
N ARG A 15 -11.15 26.71 26.15
CA ARG A 15 -11.17 25.83 24.99
C ARG A 15 -10.95 24.45 25.56
N THR A 16 -12.05 23.74 25.76
CA THR A 16 -12.06 22.29 25.90
C THR A 16 -11.20 21.76 24.76
N THR A 17 -9.99 21.31 25.09
CA THR A 17 -9.20 20.49 24.18
C THR A 17 -10.04 19.24 23.97
N ALA A 18 -10.78 19.22 22.86
CA ALA A 18 -11.36 17.99 22.36
C ALA A 18 -10.17 17.05 22.17
N SER A 19 -10.07 16.09 23.09
CA SER A 19 -9.19 14.95 22.95
C SER A 19 -9.62 14.28 21.66
N LEU A 20 -8.82 14.46 20.61
CA LEU A 20 -8.94 13.75 19.35
C LEU A 20 -8.47 12.32 19.59
N THR A 21 -9.23 11.56 20.38
CA THR A 21 -9.23 10.11 20.36
C THR A 21 -10.22 9.67 19.29
N SER A 22 -9.96 10.07 18.05
CA SER A 22 -10.56 9.40 16.90
C SER A 22 -9.63 8.24 16.54
N PRO A 23 -10.11 6.99 16.54
CA PRO A 23 -9.31 5.88 16.07
C PRO A 23 -9.26 5.98 14.53
N PHE A 24 -8.39 6.84 14.02
CA PHE A 24 -7.97 6.81 12.63
C PHE A 24 -7.12 5.56 12.42
N ILE A 25 -7.81 4.43 12.37
CA ILE A 25 -7.28 3.15 11.95
C ILE A 25 -7.20 3.24 10.41
N CYS A 26 -6.32 4.13 9.91
CA CYS A 26 -6.04 4.31 8.48
C CYS A 26 -5.15 3.16 8.00
N LEU A 27 -5.75 1.98 7.90
CA LEU A 27 -5.07 0.74 7.59
C LEU A 27 -4.98 0.53 6.07
N ARG A 28 -4.04 1.23 5.43
CA ARG A 28 -3.83 1.07 3.98
C ARG A 28 -2.85 -0.02 3.59
N ARG A 29 -1.72 -0.17 4.29
CA ARG A 29 -0.67 -1.10 3.84
C ARG A 29 -0.88 -2.55 4.26
N PHE A 30 -1.94 -2.87 5.00
CA PHE A 30 -2.25 -4.28 5.27
C PHE A 30 -2.55 -5.09 4.00
N PHE A 31 -2.85 -4.43 2.88
CA PHE A 31 -2.97 -5.14 1.59
C PHE A 31 -1.63 -5.57 0.99
N TRP A 32 -0.54 -4.86 1.27
CA TRP A 32 0.69 -4.99 0.50
C TRP A 32 1.77 -5.84 1.16
N ASN A 33 1.60 -6.26 2.42
CA ASN A 33 2.70 -6.93 3.12
C ASN A 33 2.33 -8.10 4.06
N PRO A 34 1.97 -9.28 3.53
CA PRO A 34 2.01 -10.52 4.32
C PRO A 34 3.37 -11.25 4.25
N PHE A 35 4.34 -10.80 3.45
CA PHE A 35 5.63 -11.48 3.26
C PHE A 35 6.84 -10.54 3.13
N ALA A 36 6.97 -9.55 4.02
CA ALA A 36 8.24 -8.87 4.26
C ALA A 36 9.28 -9.94 4.59
N SER A 37 10.09 -10.27 3.59
CA SER A 37 11.13 -11.28 3.52
C SER A 37 11.46 -12.02 4.83
N GLY A 38 11.04 -13.28 4.90
CA GLY A 38 11.62 -14.27 5.79
C GLY A 38 12.53 -15.20 4.99
N THR A 39 13.83 -15.05 5.17
CA THR A 39 14.88 -15.93 4.65
C THR A 39 14.49 -17.40 4.88
N ARG A 40 14.55 -18.23 3.83
CA ARG A 40 14.28 -19.67 3.90
C ARG A 40 15.29 -20.34 4.85
N GLY A 41 14.88 -20.59 6.10
CA GLY A 41 15.53 -21.52 6.99
C GLY A 41 15.00 -22.94 6.75
N SER A 42 15.84 -23.80 6.17
CA SER A 42 15.56 -25.23 6.04
C SER A 42 15.62 -25.90 7.41
N VAL A 43 14.51 -26.42 7.92
CA VAL A 43 14.53 -27.35 9.05
C VAL A 43 13.60 -28.53 8.78
N SER A 44 14.19 -29.71 8.81
CA SER A 44 13.54 -31.03 8.76
C SER A 44 13.05 -31.39 10.16
N ALA A 45 11.75 -31.68 10.33
CA ALA A 45 11.24 -32.29 11.57
C ALA A 45 9.96 -33.13 11.32
N THR A 46 9.80 -34.13 12.19
CA THR A 46 8.90 -35.30 12.15
C THR A 46 7.42 -35.02 12.39
N ARG A 47 6.56 -35.91 11.86
CA ARG A 47 5.21 -35.69 11.29
C ARG A 47 4.07 -35.13 12.17
N ASP A 48 4.09 -35.24 13.50
CA ASP A 48 2.97 -34.79 14.37
C ASP A 48 3.22 -33.46 15.10
N SER A 49 4.48 -33.04 15.23
CA SER A 49 4.84 -31.71 15.74
C SER A 49 4.73 -30.62 14.67
N VAL A 50 4.75 -31.01 13.38
CA VAL A 50 4.70 -30.10 12.22
C VAL A 50 3.40 -29.29 12.13
N GLN A 51 2.24 -29.84 12.52
CA GLN A 51 0.97 -29.10 12.41
C GLN A 51 0.83 -27.98 13.45
N ARG A 52 1.27 -28.22 14.70
CA ARG A 52 1.29 -27.17 15.74
C ARG A 52 2.41 -26.17 15.49
N LEU A 53 3.61 -26.63 15.13
CA LEU A 53 4.71 -25.75 14.75
C LEU A 53 4.37 -24.89 13.52
N ASN A 54 3.69 -25.44 12.50
CA ASN A 54 3.25 -24.64 11.35
C ASN A 54 2.18 -23.62 11.76
N ALA A 55 1.21 -23.99 12.60
CA ALA A 55 0.19 -23.03 13.05
C ALA A 55 0.79 -21.91 13.93
N GLU A 56 1.74 -22.24 14.81
CA GLU A 56 2.49 -21.28 15.64
C GLU A 56 3.44 -20.42 14.79
N GLN A 57 4.06 -21.01 13.77
CA GLN A 57 4.93 -20.30 12.83
C GLN A 57 4.13 -19.40 11.88
N ASP A 58 2.97 -19.84 11.39
CA ASP A 58 2.04 -19.05 10.58
C ASP A 58 1.46 -17.89 11.41
N ALA A 59 1.14 -18.13 12.69
CA ALA A 59 0.72 -17.08 13.62
C ALA A 59 1.84 -16.07 13.89
N SER A 60 3.09 -16.54 14.09
CA SER A 60 4.25 -15.67 14.30
C SER A 60 4.60 -14.84 13.07
N ILE A 61 4.48 -15.42 11.86
CA ILE A 61 4.65 -14.72 10.59
C ILE A 61 3.55 -13.66 10.41
N ALA A 62 2.29 -14.01 10.71
CA ALA A 62 1.18 -13.08 10.64
C ALA A 62 1.32 -11.92 11.64
N GLU A 63 1.75 -12.20 12.88
CA GLU A 63 1.99 -11.19 13.91
C GLU A 63 3.17 -10.27 13.56
N LYS A 64 4.25 -10.83 12.98
CA LYS A 64 5.36 -10.02 12.46
C LYS A 64 4.91 -9.12 11.31
N ALA A 65 4.19 -9.69 10.33
CA ALA A 65 3.65 -8.93 9.20
C ALA A 65 2.71 -7.80 9.67
N HIS A 66 1.92 -8.05 10.72
CA HIS A 66 1.07 -7.02 11.32
C HIS A 66 1.88 -5.87 11.90
N ARG A 67 2.91 -6.18 12.71
CA ARG A 67 3.79 -5.16 13.30
C ARG A 67 4.57 -4.37 12.25
N ASP A 68 5.09 -5.04 11.22
CA ASP A 68 5.83 -4.38 10.15
C ASP A 68 4.90 -3.43 9.35
N ALA A 69 3.65 -3.84 9.12
CA ALA A 69 2.66 -3.00 8.48
C ALA A 69 2.23 -1.79 9.33
N ASP A 70 2.12 -1.96 10.66
CA ASP A 70 1.82 -0.84 11.57
C ASP A 70 2.92 0.23 11.51
N LEU A 71 4.19 -0.18 11.59
CA LEU A 71 5.33 0.73 11.48
C LEU A 71 5.35 1.46 10.13
N GLU A 72 5.05 0.75 9.04
CA GLU A 72 4.99 1.32 7.70
C GLU A 72 3.81 2.28 7.49
N ASN A 73 2.67 2.04 8.17
CA ASN A 73 1.52 2.94 8.19
C ASN A 73 1.84 4.21 8.99
N GLU A 74 2.55 4.09 10.13
CA GLU A 74 3.02 5.24 10.91
C GLU A 74 3.97 6.12 10.08
N GLN A 75 4.90 5.50 9.34
CA GLN A 75 5.80 6.22 8.44
C GLN A 75 5.05 6.93 7.31
N LEU A 76 4.04 6.28 6.71
CA LEU A 76 3.20 6.88 5.70
C LEU A 76 2.41 8.07 6.27
N LEU A 77 1.77 7.89 7.43
CA LEU A 77 1.00 8.96 8.07
C LEU A 77 1.90 10.14 8.41
N GLY A 78 3.10 9.89 8.95
CA GLY A 78 4.10 10.92 9.20
C GLY A 78 4.49 11.68 7.93
N ALA A 79 4.76 10.97 6.84
CA ALA A 79 5.08 11.59 5.55
C ALA A 79 3.91 12.42 4.99
N CYS A 80 2.66 11.93 5.11
CA CYS A 80 1.47 12.68 4.72
C CYS A 80 1.28 13.95 5.56
N LEU A 81 1.49 13.86 6.87
CA LEU A 81 1.42 15.03 7.77
C LEU A 81 2.51 16.04 7.45
N ASP A 82 3.75 15.61 7.20
CA ASP A 82 4.83 16.49 6.77
C ASP A 82 4.48 17.22 5.46
N LEU A 83 3.87 16.51 4.50
CA LEU A 83 3.40 17.08 3.23
C LEU A 83 2.28 18.11 3.44
N LEU A 84 1.31 17.81 4.30
CA LEU A 84 0.23 18.73 4.64
C LEU A 84 0.76 19.98 5.37
N ASP A 85 1.65 19.81 6.33
CA ASP A 85 2.30 20.91 7.05
C ASP A 85 3.04 21.85 6.08
N MET A 86 3.69 21.30 5.04
CA MET A 86 4.30 22.11 3.98
C MET A 86 3.27 22.84 3.11
N CYS A 87 2.10 22.26 2.87
CA CYS A 87 1.05 22.84 2.02
C CYS A 87 0.23 23.93 2.72
N SER A 88 -0.18 23.69 3.97
CA SER A 88 -1.09 24.58 4.71
C SER A 88 -0.41 25.39 5.82
N GLY A 89 0.84 25.08 6.14
CA GLY A 89 1.42 25.47 7.42
C GLY A 89 0.93 24.58 8.56
N ASN A 90 1.58 24.65 9.71
CA ASN A 90 1.31 23.76 10.83
C ASN A 90 0.50 24.42 11.96
N ALA A 91 -0.01 23.59 12.87
CA ALA A 91 -0.80 24.04 14.03
C ALA A 91 0.00 24.91 15.03
N ALA A 92 1.34 24.90 14.93
CA ALA A 92 2.22 25.78 15.71
C ALA A 92 2.36 27.18 15.09
N GLY A 93 1.65 27.46 13.98
CA GLY A 93 1.60 28.78 13.35
C GLY A 93 2.67 29.00 12.28
N SER A 94 3.33 27.95 11.78
CA SER A 94 4.21 28.11 10.63
C SER A 94 3.40 28.46 9.39
N ALA A 95 3.91 29.39 8.57
CA ALA A 95 3.32 29.65 7.26
C ALA A 95 3.52 28.44 6.33
N PRO A 96 2.68 28.28 5.29
CA PRO A 96 2.94 27.37 4.19
C PRO A 96 4.35 27.55 3.62
N SER A 97 4.94 26.45 3.15
CA SER A 97 6.27 26.50 2.57
C SER A 97 6.27 27.35 1.30
N SER A 98 7.23 28.29 1.20
CA SER A 98 7.47 29.06 -0.02
C SER A 98 8.06 28.20 -1.15
N ALA A 99 8.46 26.97 -0.83
CA ALA A 99 8.96 25.97 -1.78
C ALA A 99 7.87 25.40 -2.70
N LEU A 100 6.61 25.47 -2.26
CA LEU A 100 5.48 24.90 -2.98
C LEU A 100 4.68 26.02 -3.63
N ASP A 101 4.58 25.99 -4.95
CA ASP A 101 3.60 26.79 -5.69
C ASP A 101 2.18 26.22 -5.50
N GLU A 102 1.17 26.94 -6.01
CA GLU A 102 -0.23 26.57 -5.86
C GLU A 102 -0.53 25.21 -6.50
N LEU A 103 0.01 24.95 -7.70
CA LEU A 103 -0.14 23.69 -8.40
C LEU A 103 0.43 22.51 -7.60
N ALA A 104 1.64 22.65 -7.03
CA ALA A 104 2.26 21.61 -6.22
C ALA A 104 1.46 21.34 -4.95
N ARG A 105 0.90 22.38 -4.31
CA ARG A 105 0.02 22.22 -3.15
C ARG A 105 -1.25 21.45 -3.51
N ASP A 106 -1.90 21.81 -4.62
CA ASP A 106 -3.12 21.13 -5.06
C ASP A 106 -2.86 19.66 -5.36
N ARG A 107 -1.75 19.33 -6.03
CA ARG A 107 -1.36 17.94 -6.34
C ARG A 107 -0.98 17.14 -5.12
N ILE A 108 -0.25 17.74 -4.17
CA ILE A 108 0.08 17.09 -2.90
C ILE A 108 -1.18 16.88 -2.06
N TRP A 109 -2.09 17.86 -2.06
CA TRP A 109 -3.37 17.75 -1.35
C TRP A 109 -4.24 16.63 -1.92
N GLU A 110 -4.41 16.58 -3.25
CA GLU A 110 -5.09 15.50 -3.96
C GLU A 110 -4.46 14.15 -3.62
N LEU A 111 -3.13 14.05 -3.65
CA LEU A 111 -2.42 12.84 -3.30
C LEU A 111 -2.69 12.40 -1.86
N VAL A 112 -2.57 13.30 -0.88
CA VAL A 112 -2.78 12.96 0.54
C VAL A 112 -4.24 12.62 0.81
N ASP A 113 -5.19 13.33 0.20
CA ASP A 113 -6.61 13.01 0.31
C ASP A 113 -6.91 11.62 -0.26
N VAL A 114 -6.40 11.34 -1.46
CA VAL A 114 -6.51 10.02 -2.08
C VAL A 114 -5.81 8.96 -1.26
N LEU A 115 -4.71 9.26 -0.55
CA LEU A 115 -3.95 8.32 0.28
C LEU A 115 -4.51 8.13 1.69
N LEU A 116 -5.31 9.04 2.22
CA LEU A 116 -5.89 8.92 3.55
C LEU A 116 -7.36 8.51 3.51
N HIS A 117 -8.11 8.95 2.50
CA HIS A 117 -9.58 8.83 2.50
C HIS A 117 -10.14 7.93 1.38
N ASP A 118 -9.50 7.85 0.21
CA ASP A 118 -10.00 7.01 -0.91
C ASP A 118 -9.37 5.60 -1.00
N HIS A 119 -9.93 4.65 -0.25
CA HIS A 119 -9.46 3.25 -0.20
C HIS A 119 -9.75 2.41 -1.44
N HIS A 120 -10.48 2.95 -2.43
CA HIS A 120 -10.91 2.19 -3.61
C HIS A 120 -10.00 2.36 -4.82
N ARG A 121 -9.10 3.35 -4.76
CA ARG A 121 -8.15 3.61 -5.84
C ARG A 121 -7.21 2.42 -6.02
N ALA A 122 -7.05 2.00 -7.26
CA ALA A 122 -6.10 0.96 -7.60
C ALA A 122 -4.67 1.43 -7.26
N PRO A 123 -3.75 0.51 -6.90
CA PRO A 123 -2.35 0.87 -6.65
C PRO A 123 -1.69 1.60 -7.83
N ALA A 124 -2.05 1.26 -9.08
CA ALA A 124 -1.59 1.96 -10.28
C ALA A 124 -2.01 3.45 -10.27
N GLU A 125 -3.27 3.75 -9.96
CA GLU A 125 -3.76 5.13 -9.87
C GLU A 125 -3.08 5.92 -8.73
N GLN A 126 -2.84 5.27 -7.59
CA GLN A 126 -2.09 5.89 -6.50
C GLN A 126 -0.64 6.17 -6.92
N PHE A 127 -0.02 5.26 -7.67
CA PHE A 127 1.32 5.44 -8.19
C PHE A 127 1.38 6.64 -9.14
N ASP A 128 0.38 6.82 -10.01
CA ASP A 128 0.32 7.95 -10.95
C ASP A 128 0.33 9.29 -10.22
N LEU A 129 -0.44 9.41 -9.14
CA LEU A 129 -0.48 10.62 -8.31
C LEU A 129 0.87 10.90 -7.66
N VAL A 130 1.49 9.87 -7.08
CA VAL A 130 2.80 10.00 -6.41
C VAL A 130 3.90 10.34 -7.43
N TYR A 131 3.92 9.65 -8.57
CA TYR A 131 4.90 9.86 -9.62
C TYR A 131 4.77 11.26 -10.23
N THR A 132 3.53 11.70 -10.49
CA THR A 132 3.25 13.07 -10.94
C THR A 132 3.79 14.09 -9.94
N ALA A 133 3.54 13.89 -8.65
CA ALA A 133 4.04 14.79 -7.61
C ALA A 133 5.58 14.78 -7.52
N LEU A 134 6.21 13.61 -7.65
CA LEU A 134 7.68 13.46 -7.67
C LEU A 134 8.33 14.13 -8.90
N CYS A 135 7.63 14.20 -10.03
CA CYS A 135 8.12 14.85 -11.24
C CYS A 135 7.95 16.38 -11.23
N MET A 136 7.31 16.97 -10.21
CA MET A 136 7.16 18.42 -10.10
C MET A 136 8.48 19.10 -9.71
N PRO A 137 8.75 20.34 -10.19
CA PRO A 137 9.95 21.09 -9.81
C PRO A 137 10.13 21.19 -8.28
N ALA A 138 9.03 21.40 -7.55
CA ALA A 138 9.04 21.45 -6.10
C ALA A 138 9.64 20.20 -5.43
N ALA A 139 9.40 19.01 -5.97
CA ALA A 139 9.97 17.76 -5.45
C ALA A 139 11.45 17.58 -5.84
N GLN A 140 11.89 18.20 -6.94
CA GLN A 140 13.26 18.11 -7.44
C GLN A 140 14.19 19.12 -6.75
N ASP A 141 13.67 20.32 -6.48
CA ASP A 141 14.44 21.41 -5.88
C ASP A 141 14.46 21.32 -4.34
N HIS A 142 13.47 20.66 -3.74
CA HIS A 142 13.34 20.58 -2.28
C HIS A 142 13.39 19.14 -1.75
N ARG A 143 14.56 18.78 -1.21
CA ARG A 143 14.86 17.45 -0.66
C ARG A 143 13.86 16.95 0.38
N GLN A 144 13.25 17.84 1.17
CA GLN A 144 12.25 17.44 2.17
C GLN A 144 10.95 16.96 1.52
N VAL A 145 10.47 17.68 0.51
CA VAL A 145 9.30 17.29 -0.30
C VAL A 145 9.58 15.96 -0.99
N GLN A 146 10.75 15.84 -1.63
CA GLN A 146 11.19 14.61 -2.28
C GLN A 146 11.20 13.42 -1.32
N ARG A 147 11.77 13.60 -0.12
CA ARG A 147 11.88 12.54 0.89
C ARG A 147 10.51 12.07 1.35
N SER A 148 9.59 12.98 1.63
CA SER A 148 8.23 12.61 2.04
C SER A 148 7.48 11.91 0.90
N LEU A 149 7.61 12.37 -0.33
CA LEU A 149 7.02 11.70 -1.49
C LEU A 149 7.64 10.33 -1.79
N LEU A 150 8.94 10.13 -1.54
CA LEU A 150 9.58 8.80 -1.66
C LEU A 150 9.09 7.83 -0.58
N LEU A 151 8.88 8.30 0.65
CA LEU A 151 8.26 7.48 1.70
C LEU A 151 6.84 7.06 1.33
N VAL A 152 6.09 7.98 0.71
CA VAL A 152 4.78 7.69 0.14
C VAL A 152 4.88 6.70 -1.02
N LEU A 153 5.81 6.87 -1.95
CA LEU A 153 6.02 5.95 -3.08
C LEU A 153 6.27 4.52 -2.59
N ARG A 154 7.12 4.36 -1.57
CA ARG A 154 7.39 3.07 -0.92
C ARG A 154 6.13 2.37 -0.43
N SER A 155 5.08 3.13 -0.10
CA SER A 155 3.81 2.59 0.37
C SER A 155 2.87 2.09 -0.71
N VAL A 156 3.10 2.50 -1.96
CA VAL A 156 2.23 2.19 -3.09
C VAL A 156 2.81 1.10 -3.98
N VAL A 157 4.14 0.96 -4.01
CA VAL A 157 4.83 0.03 -4.90
C VAL A 157 5.49 -1.14 -4.15
N PRO A 158 5.72 -2.29 -4.80
CA PRO A 158 6.52 -3.36 -4.22
C PRO A 158 7.90 -2.86 -3.80
N GLU A 159 8.39 -3.31 -2.64
CA GLU A 159 9.71 -2.91 -2.11
C GLU A 159 10.84 -3.11 -3.13
N THR A 160 10.78 -4.19 -3.93
CA THR A 160 11.76 -4.46 -5.00
C THR A 160 11.78 -3.35 -6.06
N LEU A 161 10.61 -2.84 -6.44
CA LEU A 161 10.49 -1.73 -7.38
C LEU A 161 10.92 -0.41 -6.73
N TYR A 162 10.52 -0.16 -5.48
CA TYR A 162 10.95 1.03 -4.72
C TYR A 162 12.47 1.17 -4.67
N ARG A 163 13.21 0.07 -4.46
CA ARG A 163 14.68 0.08 -4.45
C ARG A 163 15.30 0.54 -5.76
N VAL A 164 14.62 0.37 -6.89
CA VAL A 164 15.08 0.92 -8.18
C VAL A 164 14.96 2.44 -8.17
N PHE A 165 13.80 2.98 -7.78
CA PHE A 165 13.57 4.43 -7.64
C PHE A 165 14.49 5.09 -6.61
N GLU A 166 14.90 4.36 -5.56
CA GLU A 166 15.88 4.85 -4.58
C GLU A 166 17.31 4.86 -5.15
N SER A 167 17.63 3.93 -6.05
CA SER A 167 18.99 3.75 -6.59
C SER A 167 19.27 4.56 -7.85
N VAL A 168 18.23 4.87 -8.62
CA VAL A 168 18.31 5.49 -9.94
C VAL A 168 17.27 6.58 -10.04
N ASP A 169 17.65 7.72 -10.58
CA ASP A 169 16.71 8.79 -10.89
C ASP A 169 15.86 8.42 -12.11
N LEU A 170 14.61 8.05 -11.84
CA LEU A 170 13.58 7.75 -12.84
C LEU A 170 12.53 8.87 -12.94
N PHE A 171 12.77 10.03 -12.30
CA PHE A 171 11.83 11.14 -12.28
C PHE A 171 12.02 12.00 -13.52
N VAL A 172 11.07 11.91 -14.44
CA VAL A 172 11.14 12.64 -15.70
C VAL A 172 10.38 13.95 -15.56
N VAL A 173 11.10 15.07 -15.51
CA VAL A 173 10.53 16.41 -15.26
C VAL A 173 10.20 17.15 -16.57
N ARG A 174 10.92 16.86 -17.65
CA ARG A 174 10.77 17.57 -18.93
C ARG A 174 9.61 17.00 -19.75
N ASP A 175 9.07 17.83 -20.65
CA ASP A 175 7.94 17.49 -21.51
C ASP A 175 8.34 17.36 -23.00
N ASP A 176 9.59 17.02 -23.28
CA ASP A 176 10.05 16.73 -24.65
C ASP A 176 9.64 15.31 -25.11
N GLU A 177 9.71 15.03 -26.42
CA GLU A 177 9.27 13.75 -26.99
C GLU A 177 9.98 12.53 -26.38
N GLN A 178 11.28 12.66 -26.09
CA GLN A 178 12.05 11.59 -25.46
C GLN A 178 11.60 11.37 -24.01
N SER A 179 11.39 12.45 -23.26
CA SER A 179 10.86 12.40 -21.89
C SER A 179 9.45 11.82 -21.84
N LEU A 180 8.60 12.12 -22.82
CA LEU A 180 7.26 11.51 -22.93
C LEU A 180 7.34 10.00 -23.19
N HIS A 181 8.25 9.56 -24.06
CA HIS A 181 8.49 8.13 -24.28
C HIS A 181 9.03 7.42 -23.02
N GLN A 182 9.96 8.07 -22.31
CA GLN A 182 10.49 7.55 -21.05
C GLN A 182 9.40 7.38 -19.98
N ARG A 183 8.54 8.39 -19.83
CA ARG A 183 7.38 8.31 -18.93
C ARG A 183 6.47 7.17 -19.36
N ASP A 184 6.05 7.10 -20.62
CA ASP A 184 5.15 6.06 -21.11
C ASP A 184 5.68 4.63 -20.83
N ALA A 185 6.94 4.36 -21.13
CA ALA A 185 7.59 3.08 -20.85
C ALA A 185 7.61 2.76 -19.35
N LEU A 186 7.97 3.75 -18.50
CA LEU A 186 7.99 3.60 -17.05
C LEU A 186 6.59 3.34 -16.48
N MET A 187 5.58 4.07 -16.93
CA MET A 187 4.20 3.93 -16.46
C MET A 187 3.64 2.56 -16.80
N LYS A 188 3.79 2.10 -18.05
CA LYS A 188 3.37 0.75 -18.48
C LYS A 188 4.04 -0.34 -17.66
N PHE A 189 5.35 -0.21 -17.46
CA PHE A 189 6.10 -1.16 -16.65
C PHE A 189 5.64 -1.15 -15.18
N ALA A 190 5.53 0.03 -14.55
CA ALA A 190 5.11 0.16 -13.16
C ALA A 190 3.70 -0.36 -12.95
N HIS A 191 2.76 -0.05 -13.84
CA HIS A 191 1.37 -0.54 -13.81
C HIS A 191 1.33 -2.06 -13.88
N ALA A 192 2.09 -2.67 -14.80
CA ALA A 192 2.23 -4.11 -14.88
C ALA A 192 2.78 -4.72 -13.57
N GLN A 193 3.80 -4.09 -12.97
CA GLN A 193 4.33 -4.50 -11.65
C GLN A 193 3.37 -4.27 -10.49
N LEU A 194 2.35 -3.42 -10.67
CA LEU A 194 1.26 -3.16 -9.73
C LEU A 194 0.02 -4.03 -10.01
N GLY A 195 0.10 -4.95 -10.97
CA GLY A 195 -0.96 -5.90 -11.30
C GLY A 195 -1.99 -5.37 -12.29
N ASP A 196 -1.77 -4.18 -12.86
CA ASP A 196 -2.59 -3.59 -13.90
C ASP A 196 -1.90 -3.73 -15.26
N LEU A 197 -1.97 -4.94 -15.82
CA LEU A 197 -1.34 -5.27 -17.09
C LEU A 197 -2.26 -4.90 -18.25
N HIS A 198 -1.95 -3.81 -18.94
CA HIS A 198 -2.56 -3.49 -20.22
C HIS A 198 -1.89 -4.29 -21.34
N VAL A 199 -2.66 -5.11 -22.06
CA VAL A 199 -2.17 -5.93 -23.18
C VAL A 199 -2.39 -5.17 -24.50
N PRO A 200 -1.32 -4.78 -25.22
CA PRO A 200 -1.47 -4.12 -26.52
C PRO A 200 -2.04 -5.06 -27.58
N ASP A 201 -2.70 -4.50 -28.59
CA ASP A 201 -3.25 -5.26 -29.71
C ASP A 201 -2.18 -6.11 -30.41
N GLY A 202 -2.43 -7.42 -30.52
CA GLY A 202 -1.56 -8.36 -31.23
C GLY A 202 -0.46 -9.01 -30.38
N LEU A 203 -0.38 -8.72 -29.08
CA LEU A 203 0.52 -9.40 -28.14
C LEU A 203 -0.25 -10.40 -27.24
N ALA A 204 0.40 -11.52 -26.91
CA ALA A 204 -0.10 -12.44 -25.89
C ALA A 204 0.21 -11.89 -24.48
N GLU A 205 -0.67 -12.12 -23.49
CA GLU A 205 -0.51 -11.62 -22.11
C GLU A 205 0.85 -12.02 -21.50
N GLU A 206 1.33 -13.21 -21.87
CA GLU A 206 2.61 -13.78 -21.41
C GLU A 206 3.84 -13.05 -21.96
N GLU A 207 3.72 -12.40 -23.12
CA GLU A 207 4.84 -11.72 -23.81
C GLU A 207 4.93 -10.23 -23.43
N VAL A 208 3.83 -9.63 -22.98
CA VAL A 208 3.76 -8.19 -22.67
C VAL A 208 4.78 -7.79 -21.61
N LEU A 209 4.94 -8.60 -20.56
CA LEU A 209 5.84 -8.24 -19.46
C LEU A 209 7.31 -8.22 -19.90
N SER A 210 7.73 -9.15 -20.77
CA SER A 210 9.07 -9.12 -21.35
C SER A 210 9.29 -7.87 -22.21
N VAL A 211 8.29 -7.49 -23.02
CA VAL A 211 8.36 -6.27 -23.83
C VAL A 211 8.53 -5.03 -22.94
N TYR A 212 7.73 -4.90 -21.88
CA TYR A 212 7.85 -3.76 -20.97
C TYR A 212 9.18 -3.70 -20.20
N VAL A 213 9.77 -4.86 -19.88
CA VAL A 213 11.13 -4.93 -19.30
C VAL A 213 12.19 -4.45 -20.29
N ASP A 214 12.07 -4.79 -21.57
CA ASP A 214 13.01 -4.34 -22.60
C ASP A 214 12.82 -2.85 -22.96
N ASP A 215 11.57 -2.39 -23.01
CA ASP A 215 11.22 -0.99 -23.28
C ASP A 215 11.78 -0.06 -22.21
N ILE A 216 11.60 -0.39 -20.92
CA ILE A 216 12.12 0.44 -19.83
C ILE A 216 13.65 0.44 -19.76
N LYS A 217 14.32 -0.68 -20.08
CA LYS A 217 15.79 -0.72 -20.18
C LYS A 217 16.30 0.12 -21.34
N THR A 218 15.56 0.16 -22.44
CA THR A 218 15.87 1.00 -23.60
C THR A 218 15.66 2.48 -23.27
N ALA A 219 14.56 2.82 -22.59
CA ALA A 219 14.24 4.17 -22.16
C ALA A 219 15.20 4.70 -21.08
N PHE A 220 15.68 3.83 -20.19
CA PHE A 220 16.61 4.16 -19.09
C PHE A 220 17.84 3.23 -19.10
N PRO A 221 18.84 3.50 -19.96
CA PRO A 221 20.03 2.65 -20.08
C PRO A 221 20.82 2.45 -18.79
N VAL A 222 20.73 3.40 -17.85
CA VAL A 222 21.34 3.33 -16.51
C VAL A 222 20.89 2.10 -15.70
N LEU A 223 19.69 1.58 -15.98
CA LEU A 223 19.15 0.38 -15.33
C LEU A 223 20.00 -0.87 -15.60
N ALA A 224 20.72 -0.93 -16.72
CA ALA A 224 21.58 -2.06 -17.07
C ALA A 224 22.67 -2.33 -16.01
N THR A 225 23.11 -1.28 -15.30
CA THR A 225 24.13 -1.37 -14.25
C THR A 225 23.56 -1.39 -12.83
N CYS A 226 22.24 -1.28 -12.67
CA CYS A 226 21.59 -1.17 -11.38
C CYS A 226 21.35 -2.55 -10.75
N PRO A 227 21.91 -2.86 -9.55
CA PRO A 227 21.67 -4.16 -8.90
C PRO A 227 20.22 -4.36 -8.47
N ALA A 228 19.52 -3.30 -8.06
CA ALA A 228 18.10 -3.38 -7.71
C ALA A 228 17.25 -3.76 -8.93
N TRP A 229 17.60 -3.24 -10.12
CA TRP A 229 16.95 -3.59 -11.37
C TRP A 229 17.10 -5.07 -11.71
N GLN A 230 18.29 -5.65 -11.52
CA GLN A 230 18.52 -7.08 -11.80
C GLN A 230 17.60 -8.01 -10.98
N VAL A 231 17.27 -7.61 -9.74
CA VAL A 231 16.31 -8.36 -8.91
C VAL A 231 14.90 -8.25 -9.48
N VAL A 232 14.48 -7.04 -9.86
CA VAL A 232 13.17 -6.80 -10.48
C VAL A 232 13.04 -7.55 -11.80
N GLU A 233 14.05 -7.50 -12.67
CA GLU A 233 14.06 -8.19 -13.96
C GLU A 233 13.95 -9.71 -13.78
N ARG A 234 14.71 -10.29 -12.86
CA ARG A 234 14.66 -11.74 -12.58
C ARG A 234 13.29 -12.19 -12.06
N ASP A 235 12.68 -11.39 -11.19
CA ASP A 235 11.46 -11.76 -10.46
C ASP A 235 10.20 -11.09 -11.03
N ALA A 236 10.27 -10.43 -12.19
CA ALA A 236 9.24 -9.54 -12.75
C ALA A 236 7.86 -10.20 -12.81
N THR A 237 7.77 -11.42 -13.34
CA THR A 237 6.50 -12.17 -13.44
C THR A 237 5.94 -12.48 -12.05
N THR A 238 6.81 -12.86 -11.10
CA THR A 238 6.37 -13.18 -9.74
C THR A 238 5.87 -11.93 -9.03
N ILE A 239 6.54 -10.78 -9.21
CA ILE A 239 6.12 -9.50 -8.65
C ILE A 239 4.76 -9.11 -9.23
N ALA A 240 4.63 -9.08 -10.57
CA ALA A 240 3.38 -8.74 -11.25
C ALA A 240 2.20 -9.65 -10.83
N LEU A 241 2.40 -10.97 -10.75
CA LEU A 241 1.35 -11.90 -10.32
C LEU A 241 0.93 -11.70 -8.86
N LYS A 242 1.89 -11.45 -7.96
CA LYS A 242 1.59 -11.14 -6.56
C LYS A 242 0.80 -9.83 -6.46
N SER A 243 1.24 -8.79 -7.16
CA SER A 243 0.53 -7.50 -7.20
C SER A 243 -0.88 -7.65 -7.78
N LYS A 244 -1.05 -8.42 -8.86
CA LYS A 244 -2.37 -8.73 -9.45
C LYS A 244 -3.27 -9.43 -8.45
N LEU A 245 -2.76 -10.42 -7.71
CA LEU A 245 -3.50 -11.08 -6.63
C LEU A 245 -3.96 -10.06 -5.57
N PHE A 246 -3.07 -9.19 -5.08
CA PHE A 246 -3.43 -8.21 -4.06
C PHE A 246 -4.42 -7.15 -4.57
N ALA A 247 -4.27 -6.69 -5.81
CA ALA A 247 -5.23 -5.79 -6.45
C ALA A 247 -6.63 -6.43 -6.53
N LEU A 248 -6.71 -7.71 -6.90
CA LEU A 248 -7.97 -8.46 -6.94
C LEU A 248 -8.56 -8.67 -5.54
N LEU A 249 -7.74 -8.96 -4.54
CA LEU A 249 -8.18 -9.07 -3.15
C LEU A 249 -8.70 -7.73 -2.61
N GLY A 250 -8.06 -6.62 -2.96
CA GLY A 250 -8.53 -5.27 -2.63
C GLY A 250 -9.89 -4.96 -3.25
N ARG A 251 -10.07 -5.27 -4.54
CA ARG A 251 -11.37 -5.13 -5.23
C ARG A 251 -12.44 -5.99 -4.57
N LEU A 252 -12.13 -7.26 -4.25
CA LEU A 252 -13.06 -8.15 -3.55
C LEU A 252 -13.49 -7.56 -2.20
N CYS A 253 -12.53 -7.03 -1.42
CA CYS A 253 -12.83 -6.39 -0.15
C CYS A 253 -13.78 -5.19 -0.32
N ALA A 254 -13.52 -4.33 -1.32
CA ALA A 254 -14.34 -3.17 -1.63
C ALA A 254 -15.78 -3.53 -2.02
N GLU A 255 -16.02 -4.65 -2.72
CA GLU A 255 -17.37 -5.11 -3.05
C GLU A 255 -18.23 -5.38 -1.81
N PHE A 256 -17.61 -5.83 -0.71
CA PHE A 256 -18.29 -6.10 0.55
C PHE A 256 -18.40 -4.90 1.50
N ASP A 257 -17.66 -3.81 1.26
CA ASP A 257 -17.58 -2.65 2.14
C ASP A 257 -18.09 -1.38 1.44
N GLN A 258 -19.38 -1.38 1.17
CA GLN A 258 -20.07 -0.25 0.53
C GLN A 258 -20.00 1.03 1.38
N GLU A 259 -19.79 0.89 2.70
CA GLU A 259 -19.65 1.99 3.66
C GLU A 259 -18.22 2.57 3.71
N LYS A 260 -17.26 1.97 2.98
CA LYS A 260 -15.85 2.39 2.91
C LYS A 260 -15.14 2.43 4.27
N THR A 261 -15.45 1.47 5.13
CA THR A 261 -14.96 1.40 6.52
C THR A 261 -13.61 0.70 6.66
N GLY A 262 -13.08 0.09 5.60
CA GLY A 262 -11.90 -0.79 5.63
C GLY A 262 -12.19 -2.16 6.26
N LYS A 263 -13.47 -2.52 6.40
CA LYS A 263 -13.93 -3.71 7.13
C LYS A 263 -15.10 -4.38 6.44
N VAL A 264 -15.12 -5.72 6.51
CA VAL A 264 -16.16 -6.57 5.90
C VAL A 264 -16.97 -7.28 6.98
N LYS A 265 -18.29 -7.33 6.83
CA LYS A 265 -19.16 -8.15 7.70
C LYS A 265 -18.87 -9.63 7.46
N LEU A 266 -18.50 -10.36 8.52
CA LEU A 266 -18.13 -11.78 8.39
C LEU A 266 -19.32 -12.64 7.90
N ALA A 267 -20.55 -12.26 8.24
CA ALA A 267 -21.75 -12.97 7.81
C ALA A 267 -21.93 -12.95 6.28
N ASP A 268 -21.73 -11.80 5.64
CA ASP A 268 -21.89 -11.62 4.19
C ASP A 268 -20.80 -12.38 3.43
N LEU A 269 -19.57 -12.33 3.96
CA LEU A 269 -18.45 -13.10 3.44
C LEU A 269 -18.69 -14.61 3.57
N ARG A 270 -19.20 -15.08 4.72
CA ARG A 270 -19.52 -16.50 4.94
C ARG A 270 -20.58 -16.98 3.98
N SER A 271 -21.68 -16.24 3.83
CA SER A 271 -22.75 -16.58 2.88
C SER A 271 -22.21 -16.68 1.45
N THR A 272 -21.35 -15.75 1.04
CA THR A 272 -20.75 -15.78 -0.30
C THR A 272 -19.78 -16.93 -0.47
N ALA A 273 -18.92 -17.20 0.51
CA ALA A 273 -17.97 -18.31 0.48
C ALA A 273 -18.68 -19.66 0.42
N GLU A 274 -19.77 -19.84 1.19
CA GLU A 274 -20.57 -21.06 1.18
C GLU A 274 -21.21 -21.29 -0.19
N ARG A 275 -21.69 -20.24 -0.85
CA ARG A 275 -22.26 -20.31 -2.20
C ARG A 275 -21.23 -20.68 -3.27
N VAL A 276 -20.00 -20.20 -3.16
CA VAL A 276 -18.95 -20.40 -4.18
C VAL A 276 -18.16 -21.69 -3.97
N LEU A 277 -17.84 -22.02 -2.72
CA LEU A 277 -16.92 -23.11 -2.37
C LEU A 277 -17.62 -24.31 -1.71
N GLY A 278 -18.87 -24.15 -1.28
CA GLY A 278 -19.58 -25.10 -0.42
C GLY A 278 -19.27 -24.90 1.07
N THR A 279 -20.16 -25.38 1.93
CA THR A 279 -20.13 -25.14 3.39
C THR A 279 -18.82 -25.56 4.05
N ASP A 280 -18.31 -26.74 3.72
CA ASP A 280 -17.10 -27.30 4.35
C ASP A 280 -15.85 -26.48 4.02
N GLN A 281 -15.71 -26.05 2.76
CA GLN A 281 -14.55 -25.26 2.34
C GLN A 281 -14.64 -23.81 2.81
N ALA A 282 -15.85 -23.24 2.83
CA ALA A 282 -16.09 -21.92 3.39
C ALA A 282 -15.74 -21.85 4.89
N SER A 283 -16.13 -22.87 5.66
CA SER A 283 -15.79 -22.97 7.09
C SER A 283 -14.28 -23.05 7.31
N ARG A 284 -13.55 -23.81 6.48
CA ARG A 284 -12.08 -23.91 6.56
C ARG A 284 -11.39 -22.62 6.15
N LEU A 285 -11.89 -21.95 5.10
CA LEU A 285 -11.33 -20.70 4.61
C LEU A 285 -11.40 -19.59 5.67
N LEU A 286 -12.54 -19.51 6.38
CA LEU A 286 -12.81 -18.48 7.37
C LEU A 286 -12.40 -18.88 8.80
N GLU A 287 -11.70 -20.01 8.94
CA GLU A 287 -11.23 -20.50 10.24
C GLU A 287 -10.24 -19.51 10.85
N GLY A 288 -10.45 -19.14 12.12
CA GLY A 288 -9.62 -18.16 12.82
C GLY A 288 -9.94 -16.70 12.48
N ALA A 289 -11.04 -16.41 11.77
CA ALA A 289 -11.55 -15.05 11.65
C ALA A 289 -11.99 -14.51 13.03
N GLN A 290 -11.57 -13.30 13.36
CA GLN A 290 -11.83 -12.63 14.63
C GLN A 290 -12.63 -11.36 14.34
N VAL A 291 -13.90 -11.37 14.71
CA VAL A 291 -14.78 -10.22 14.49
C VAL A 291 -14.58 -9.16 15.57
N ASP A 292 -14.75 -7.91 15.18
CA ASP A 292 -14.93 -6.83 16.14
C ASP A 292 -16.34 -6.85 16.78
N LYS A 293 -16.62 -5.84 17.60
CA LYS A 293 -17.90 -5.69 18.31
C LYS A 293 -19.11 -5.60 17.37
N ASP A 294 -18.89 -5.19 16.12
CA ASP A 294 -19.92 -5.01 15.10
C ASP A 294 -20.02 -6.21 14.15
N GLY A 295 -19.30 -7.31 14.44
CA GLY A 295 -19.31 -8.51 13.60
C GLY A 295 -18.48 -8.37 12.31
N LYS A 296 -17.62 -7.35 12.22
CA LYS A 296 -16.80 -7.07 11.04
C LYS A 296 -15.35 -7.56 11.23
N ILE A 297 -14.69 -7.91 10.13
CA ILE A 297 -13.26 -8.21 10.06
C ILE A 297 -12.55 -7.15 9.23
N ALA A 298 -11.31 -6.80 9.60
CA ALA A 298 -10.51 -5.88 8.80
C ALA A 298 -10.05 -6.53 7.49
N TYR A 299 -9.87 -5.72 6.44
CA TYR A 299 -9.34 -6.17 5.15
C TYR A 299 -8.04 -6.97 5.27
N ALA A 300 -7.14 -6.54 6.16
CA ALA A 300 -5.90 -7.23 6.50
C ALA A 300 -6.09 -8.71 6.80
N GLN A 301 -7.07 -8.99 7.67
CA GLN A 301 -7.36 -10.34 8.12
C GLN A 301 -8.00 -11.16 7.00
N LEU A 302 -8.86 -10.54 6.20
CA LEU A 302 -9.47 -11.19 5.04
C LEU A 302 -8.42 -11.59 3.99
N VAL A 303 -7.51 -10.68 3.64
CA VAL A 303 -6.40 -10.96 2.73
C VAL A 303 -5.55 -12.10 3.29
N ALA A 304 -5.17 -12.04 4.58
CA ALA A 304 -4.40 -13.08 5.22
C ALA A 304 -5.10 -14.44 5.25
N LEU A 305 -6.43 -14.48 5.33
CA LEU A 305 -7.25 -15.70 5.23
C LEU A 305 -7.23 -16.26 3.79
N LEU A 306 -7.37 -15.40 2.79
CA LEU A 306 -7.45 -15.77 1.37
C LEU A 306 -6.09 -16.15 0.77
N SER A 307 -5.00 -15.60 1.31
CA SER A 307 -3.64 -15.88 0.86
C SER A 307 -2.96 -17.02 1.63
N ARG A 308 -3.67 -17.73 2.51
CA ARG A 308 -3.09 -18.86 3.25
C ARG A 308 -2.67 -19.96 2.29
N PRO A 309 -1.51 -20.61 2.51
CA PRO A 309 -1.18 -21.82 1.80
C PRO A 309 -2.30 -22.86 1.99
N PRO A 310 -2.69 -23.61 0.95
CA PRO A 310 -3.70 -24.64 1.11
C PRO A 310 -3.23 -25.67 2.17
N PRO A 311 -4.15 -26.16 3.03
CA PRO A 311 -3.80 -27.16 4.03
C PRO A 311 -3.22 -28.39 3.33
N LYS A 312 -1.99 -28.77 3.69
CA LYS A 312 -1.31 -29.94 3.11
C LYS A 312 -2.19 -31.16 3.32
N LYS A 313 -2.64 -31.80 2.22
CA LYS A 313 -3.39 -33.05 2.28
C LYS A 313 -2.56 -34.08 3.06
N ARG A 314 -3.16 -34.71 4.08
CA ARG A 314 -2.57 -35.89 4.75
C ARG A 314 -2.28 -36.93 3.67
N ALA A 315 -1.02 -37.38 3.59
CA ALA A 315 -0.70 -38.56 2.80
C ALA A 315 -1.53 -39.75 3.33
N PRO A 316 -2.02 -40.65 2.46
CA PRO A 316 -2.72 -41.85 2.90
C PRO A 316 -1.81 -42.61 3.86
N ALA A 317 -2.33 -42.94 5.04
CA ALA A 317 -1.63 -43.78 5.99
C ALA A 317 -1.41 -45.14 5.34
N GLU A 318 -0.15 -45.55 5.20
CA GLU A 318 0.18 -46.94 4.90
C GLU A 318 -0.39 -47.79 6.04
N VAL A 319 -1.32 -48.66 5.68
CA VAL A 319 -1.88 -49.66 6.58
C VAL A 319 -0.79 -50.72 6.79
N THR A 320 -0.16 -50.71 7.96
CA THR A 320 0.62 -51.85 8.48
C THR A 320 -0.24 -52.65 9.43
#